data_AF-H2XV31-F1
#
_entry.id   AF-H2XV31-F1
#
_cell.length_a   1.000
_cell.length_b   1.000
_cell.length_c   1.000
_cell.angle_alpha   90.00
_cell.angle_beta   90.00
_cell.angle_gamma   90.00
#
_symmetry.space_group_name_H-M   'P 1'
#
loop_
_entity.id
_entity.type
_entity.pdbx_description
1 polymer ?
#
loop_
_entity_poly.entity_id
_entity_poly.type
_entity_poly.pdbx_seq_one_letter_code
_entity_poly.pdbx_strand_id
1 'polypeptide(L)'
;MIRPLSLLCRRTFSTSRVSAKKKLVGAETSKGSKAKVLVEIPKPIRDTKLLQTRCCGLNKYIEGEDPVLKPDHEYPEWLWTIHTGKPKTFADMDPDTKEYWYALKLANRKQRNKAKKGVRFYTPPRTHELKFQSRLPLRQSQ
;
A
#
# COMPACT_ATOMS: atom_id res chain seq x y z
N MET A 1 -36.09 11.55 -48.87
CA MET A 1 -36.26 12.37 -47.65
C MET A 1 -35.62 11.63 -46.48
N ILE A 2 -34.44 12.07 -46.05
CA ILE A 2 -33.64 11.41 -45.00
C ILE A 2 -33.85 12.21 -43.71
N ARG A 3 -34.44 11.59 -42.68
CA ARG A 3 -34.45 12.13 -41.32
C ARG A 3 -33.33 11.44 -40.52
N PRO A 4 -32.30 12.17 -40.07
CA PRO A 4 -31.33 11.67 -39.10
C PRO A 4 -31.82 12.03 -37.69
N LEU A 5 -31.71 11.09 -36.74
CA LEU A 5 -31.40 11.36 -35.33
C LEU A 5 -31.41 10.03 -34.54
N SER A 6 -30.29 9.31 -34.54
CA SER A 6 -30.05 8.37 -33.43
C SER A 6 -29.44 9.17 -32.28
N LEU A 7 -30.31 9.66 -31.39
CA LEU A 7 -29.93 10.11 -30.06
C LEU A 7 -29.39 8.91 -29.27
N LEU A 8 -28.12 8.58 -29.48
CA LEU A 8 -27.36 7.79 -28.51
C LEU A 8 -27.14 8.69 -27.30
N CYS A 9 -28.05 8.57 -26.33
CA CYS A 9 -27.83 9.04 -24.97
C CYS A 9 -26.54 8.39 -24.46
N ARG A 10 -25.42 9.12 -24.54
CA ARG A 10 -24.21 8.79 -23.79
C ARG A 10 -24.59 8.90 -22.32
N ARG A 11 -24.92 7.75 -21.71
CA ARG A 11 -24.95 7.59 -20.27
C ARG A 11 -23.51 7.76 -19.77
N THR A 12 -23.09 9.01 -19.59
CA THR A 12 -21.89 9.30 -18.81
C THR A 12 -22.23 8.89 -17.39
N PHE A 13 -21.72 7.74 -16.95
CA PHE A 13 -21.72 7.40 -15.54
C PHE A 13 -20.75 8.37 -14.85
N SER A 14 -21.27 9.56 -14.54
CA SER A 14 -20.63 10.53 -13.67
C SER A 14 -20.60 9.89 -12.30
N THR A 15 -19.50 9.22 -11.95
CA THR A 15 -19.16 9.05 -10.54
C THR A 15 -18.89 10.45 -10.03
N SER A 16 -19.89 11.09 -9.42
CA SER A 16 -19.63 12.23 -8.56
C SER A 16 -18.70 11.72 -7.48
N ARG A 17 -17.41 12.00 -7.63
CA ARG A 17 -16.51 11.98 -6.48
C ARG A 17 -17.04 13.08 -5.59
N VAL A 18 -17.92 12.73 -4.66
CA VAL A 18 -18.17 13.52 -3.46
C VAL A 18 -16.84 13.50 -2.73
N SER A 19 -15.95 14.38 -3.17
CA SER A 19 -14.75 14.73 -2.45
C SER A 19 -15.28 15.31 -1.16
N ALA A 20 -15.06 14.62 -0.05
CA ALA A 20 -15.35 15.16 1.27
C ALA A 20 -14.75 16.57 1.31
N LYS A 21 -15.62 17.60 1.39
CA LYS A 21 -15.16 18.98 1.56
C LYS A 21 -14.27 18.97 2.79
N LYS A 22 -13.00 19.39 2.64
CA LYS A 22 -12.16 19.73 3.79
C LYS A 22 -12.96 20.73 4.62
N LYS A 23 -13.38 20.35 5.84
CA LYS A 23 -13.94 21.32 6.79
C LYS A 23 -12.87 22.37 7.02
N LEU A 24 -13.19 23.59 6.59
CA LEU A 24 -12.49 24.79 6.98
C LEU A 24 -12.56 24.91 8.50
N VAL A 25 -11.45 25.33 9.09
CA VAL A 25 -11.28 25.65 10.51
C VAL A 25 -12.33 26.69 10.91
N GLY A 26 -13.05 26.46 12.02
CA GLY A 26 -13.92 27.47 12.64
C GLY A 26 -15.43 27.19 12.61
N ALA A 27 -15.89 25.97 12.91
CA ALA A 27 -17.29 25.70 13.20
C ALA A 27 -17.41 24.85 14.47
N GLU A 28 -17.52 25.55 15.59
CA GLU A 28 -17.84 25.05 16.91
C GLU A 28 -19.31 24.63 16.99
N THR A 29 -19.55 23.32 17.06
CA THR A 29 -20.76 22.75 17.68
C THR A 29 -20.37 21.53 18.50
N SER A 30 -20.88 21.52 19.71
CA SER A 30 -20.44 20.77 20.89
C SER A 30 -21.07 19.37 20.97
N LYS A 31 -20.23 18.35 21.21
CA LYS A 31 -20.46 17.25 22.18
C LYS A 31 -19.38 16.18 22.06
N GLY A 32 -18.70 15.93 23.18
CA GLY A 32 -17.88 14.73 23.37
C GLY A 32 -16.42 14.85 22.92
N SER A 33 -15.72 15.90 23.35
CA SER A 33 -14.27 15.82 23.50
C SER A 33 -13.97 14.75 24.53
N LYS A 34 -13.84 13.49 24.08
CA LYS A 34 -13.15 12.47 24.87
C LYS A 34 -11.83 13.10 25.24
N ALA A 35 -11.62 13.33 26.54
CA ALA A 35 -10.35 13.73 27.08
C ALA A 35 -9.33 12.83 26.40
N LYS A 36 -8.48 13.41 25.55
CA LYS A 36 -7.34 12.69 25.01
C LYS A 36 -6.51 12.40 26.25
N VAL A 37 -6.68 11.21 26.82
CA VAL A 37 -5.78 10.69 27.83
C VAL A 37 -4.42 10.82 27.18
N LEU A 38 -3.63 11.76 27.68
CA LEU A 38 -2.27 11.98 27.23
C LEU A 38 -1.52 10.75 27.69
N VAL A 39 -1.52 9.71 26.86
CA VAL A 39 -0.70 8.53 27.08
C VAL A 39 0.72 8.99 26.88
N GLU A 40 1.41 9.26 27.98
CA GLU A 40 2.83 9.57 27.97
C GLU A 40 3.57 8.39 27.33
N ILE A 41 4.31 8.67 26.27
CA ILE A 41 5.13 7.67 25.60
C ILE A 41 6.28 7.35 26.57
N PRO A 42 6.39 6.10 27.07
CA PRO A 42 7.47 5.75 27.99
C PRO A 42 8.82 5.94 27.31
N LYS A 43 9.81 6.38 28.08
CA LYS A 43 11.18 6.57 27.57
C LYS A 43 11.74 5.21 27.14
N PRO A 44 12.50 5.14 26.03
CA PRO A 44 13.12 3.90 25.60
C PRO A 44 14.15 3.43 26.64
N ILE A 45 14.11 2.12 26.94
CA ILE A 45 15.06 1.45 27.83
C ILE A 45 16.45 1.47 27.17
N ARG A 46 17.49 1.78 27.94
CA ARG A 46 18.88 1.87 27.44
C ARG A 46 19.80 0.77 27.96
N ASP A 47 19.29 -0.11 28.82
CA ASP A 47 20.08 -1.16 29.45
C ASP A 47 20.35 -2.30 28.46
N THR A 48 21.62 -2.49 28.11
CA THR A 48 22.05 -3.46 27.08
C THR A 48 21.72 -4.90 27.46
N LYS A 49 21.91 -5.28 28.72
CA LYS A 49 21.61 -6.64 29.21
C LYS A 49 20.13 -6.99 29.07
N LEU A 50 19.24 -6.04 29.36
CA LEU A 50 17.80 -6.25 29.24
C LEU A 50 17.38 -6.40 27.78
N LEU A 51 17.91 -5.56 26.88
CA LEU A 51 17.61 -5.59 25.45
C LEU A 51 18.11 -6.87 24.74
N GLN A 52 19.16 -7.51 25.27
CA GLN A 52 19.66 -8.78 24.73
C GLN A 52 18.82 -9.98 25.17
N THR A 53 18.21 -9.94 26.36
CA THR A 53 17.47 -11.08 26.92
C THR A 53 15.97 -10.99 26.65
N ARG A 54 15.40 -9.79 26.55
CA ARG A 54 13.95 -9.57 26.44
C ARG A 54 13.59 -8.65 25.29
N CYS A 55 12.42 -8.90 24.70
CA CYS A 55 11.80 -8.01 23.72
C CYS A 55 11.08 -6.86 24.43
N CYS A 56 11.84 -5.84 24.83
CA CYS A 56 11.29 -4.68 25.54
C CYS A 56 10.22 -3.94 24.72
N GLY A 57 9.08 -3.63 25.36
CA GLY A 57 8.00 -2.83 24.77
C GLY A 57 7.02 -3.61 23.88
N LEU A 58 7.04 -4.94 23.97
CA LEU A 58 6.07 -5.78 23.27
C LEU A 58 4.78 -5.96 24.09
N ASN A 59 4.90 -5.98 25.42
CA ASN A 59 3.73 -6.02 26.29
C ASN A 59 3.02 -4.65 26.30
N LYS A 60 1.73 -4.65 25.94
CA LYS A 60 0.84 -3.48 25.96
C LYS A 60 -0.10 -3.44 27.17
N TYR A 61 -0.13 -4.51 27.96
CA TYR A 61 -0.98 -4.62 29.14
C TYR A 61 -0.31 -3.95 30.34
N ILE A 62 -1.12 -3.45 31.28
CA ILE A 62 -0.63 -2.82 32.52
C ILE A 62 0.06 -3.88 33.40
N GLU A 63 -0.51 -5.08 33.40
CA GLU A 63 -0.01 -6.24 34.13
C GLU A 63 0.69 -7.20 33.15
N GLY A 64 1.79 -7.79 33.60
CA GLY A 64 2.57 -8.75 32.84
C GLY A 64 3.96 -8.25 32.47
N GLU A 65 4.83 -9.19 32.15
CA GLU A 65 6.22 -8.91 31.75
C GLU A 65 6.41 -9.02 30.24
N ASP A 66 7.45 -8.35 29.74
CA ASP A 66 7.89 -8.52 28.35
C ASP A 66 8.44 -9.94 28.11
N PRO A 67 8.16 -10.54 26.93
CA PRO A 67 8.59 -11.90 26.63
C PRO A 67 10.11 -12.00 26.51
N VAL A 68 10.63 -13.11 27.02
CA VAL A 68 12.05 -13.48 26.95
C VAL A 68 12.37 -14.05 25.56
N LEU A 69 13.52 -13.68 25.01
CA LEU A 69 14.04 -14.21 23.75
C LEU A 69 14.45 -15.68 23.95
N LYS A 70 13.94 -16.53 23.07
CA LYS A 70 14.26 -17.97 23.03
C LYS A 70 15.52 -18.21 22.22
N PRO A 71 16.15 -19.38 22.34
CA PRO A 71 17.25 -19.77 21.45
C PRO A 71 16.76 -20.01 20.02
N ASP A 72 17.66 -19.88 19.04
CA ASP A 72 17.33 -19.86 17.60
C ASP A 72 16.60 -21.11 17.08
N HIS A 73 16.79 -22.27 17.73
CA HIS A 73 16.18 -23.54 17.33
C HIS A 73 14.69 -23.65 17.65
N GLU A 74 14.18 -22.84 18.58
CA GLU A 74 12.74 -22.81 18.89
C GLU A 74 11.95 -22.02 17.84
N TYR A 75 12.62 -21.17 17.07
CA TYR A 75 11.99 -20.38 16.03
C TYR A 75 11.94 -21.18 14.72
N PRO A 76 10.87 -21.00 13.93
CA PRO A 76 10.72 -21.71 12.68
C PRO A 76 11.76 -21.25 11.64
N GLU A 77 12.22 -22.19 10.80
CA GLU A 77 13.31 -21.96 9.85
C GLU A 77 13.07 -20.80 8.87
N TRP A 78 11.81 -20.58 8.46
CA TRP A 78 11.46 -19.52 7.52
C TRP A 78 11.81 -18.12 8.02
N LEU A 79 11.96 -17.92 9.34
CA LEU A 79 12.37 -16.65 9.92
C LEU A 79 13.74 -16.20 9.40
N TRP A 80 14.65 -17.16 9.25
CA TRP A 80 16.03 -16.92 8.81
C TRP A 80 16.15 -16.84 7.29
N THR A 81 15.12 -17.26 6.55
CA THR A 81 15.05 -17.13 5.09
C THR A 81 14.55 -15.75 4.63
N ILE A 82 14.06 -14.91 5.54
CA ILE A 82 13.50 -13.59 5.20
C ILE A 82 14.59 -12.64 4.71
N HIS A 83 14.29 -11.90 3.64
CA HIS A 83 15.19 -10.88 3.11
C HIS A 83 15.17 -9.59 3.97
N THR A 84 16.20 -9.38 4.80
CA THR A 84 16.34 -8.21 5.68
C THR A 84 16.99 -7.00 5.00
N GLY A 85 17.51 -7.17 3.78
CA GLY A 85 18.23 -6.13 3.05
C GLY A 85 17.32 -5.07 2.41
N LYS A 86 17.89 -4.32 1.45
CA LYS A 86 17.12 -3.38 0.63
C LYS A 86 15.98 -4.13 -0.08
N PRO A 87 14.77 -3.55 -0.18
CA PRO A 87 13.65 -4.23 -0.82
C PRO A 87 14.01 -4.60 -2.27
N LYS A 88 13.75 -5.84 -2.65
CA LYS A 88 14.00 -6.36 -4.00
C LYS A 88 13.25 -5.49 -5.01
N THR A 89 13.92 -5.12 -6.10
CA THR A 89 13.24 -4.39 -7.18
C THR A 89 12.53 -5.38 -8.09
N PHE A 90 11.59 -4.90 -8.91
CA PHE A 90 10.91 -5.78 -9.87
C PHE A 90 11.86 -6.37 -10.92
N ALA A 91 13.01 -5.75 -11.17
CA ALA A 91 14.01 -6.26 -12.12
C ALA A 91 14.76 -7.50 -11.60
N ASP A 92 14.86 -7.64 -10.27
CA ASP A 92 15.60 -8.74 -9.62
C ASP A 92 14.71 -9.96 -9.36
N MET A 93 13.40 -9.87 -9.64
CA MET A 93 12.40 -10.89 -9.34
C MET A 93 11.91 -11.59 -10.60
N ASP A 94 11.54 -12.85 -10.45
CA ASP A 94 11.03 -13.69 -11.53
C ASP A 94 9.61 -13.24 -11.96
N PRO A 95 9.36 -12.97 -13.26
CA PRO A 95 8.06 -12.57 -13.80
C PRO A 95 6.89 -13.51 -13.50
N ASP A 96 7.16 -14.79 -13.25
CA ASP A 96 6.13 -15.79 -12.97
C ASP A 96 5.58 -15.73 -11.54
N THR A 97 6.25 -14.97 -10.66
CA THR A 97 5.83 -14.79 -9.26
C THR A 97 4.83 -13.64 -9.10
N LYS A 98 3.92 -13.77 -8.11
CA LYS A 98 2.96 -12.69 -7.79
C LYS A 98 3.66 -11.43 -7.27
N GLU A 99 4.79 -11.59 -6.59
CA GLU A 99 5.58 -10.52 -5.97
C GLU A 99 6.12 -9.54 -7.01
N TYR A 100 6.62 -10.04 -8.14
CA TYR A 100 7.02 -9.26 -9.31
C TYR A 100 5.92 -8.29 -9.75
N TRP A 101 4.70 -8.80 -9.95
CA TRP A 101 3.57 -7.99 -10.40
C TRP A 101 3.12 -6.96 -9.37
N TYR A 102 3.25 -7.24 -8.07
CA TYR A 102 2.98 -6.24 -7.03
C TYR A 102 4.00 -5.10 -7.05
N ALA A 103 5.29 -5.41 -7.19
CA ALA A 103 6.35 -4.41 -7.31
C ALA A 103 6.20 -3.56 -8.58
N LEU A 104 5.90 -4.18 -9.72
CA LEU A 104 5.65 -3.48 -10.99
C LEU A 104 4.46 -2.50 -10.87
N LYS A 105 3.34 -2.92 -10.28
CA LYS A 105 2.18 -2.04 -10.05
C LYS A 105 2.52 -0.86 -9.15
N LEU A 106 3.33 -1.10 -8.11
CA LEU A 106 3.80 -0.03 -7.22
C LEU A 106 4.70 0.97 -7.96
N ALA A 107 5.64 0.48 -8.78
CA ALA A 107 6.53 1.31 -9.59
C ALA A 107 5.73 2.19 -10.58
N ASN A 108 4.80 1.59 -11.32
CA ASN A 108 3.91 2.29 -12.25
C ASN A 108 3.06 3.37 -11.54
N ARG A 109 2.56 3.08 -10.33
CA ARG A 109 1.82 4.06 -9.52
C ARG A 109 2.71 5.24 -9.11
N LYS A 110 3.93 4.97 -8.65
CA LYS A 110 4.90 6.02 -8.29
C LYS A 110 5.21 6.92 -9.48
N GLN A 111 5.44 6.33 -10.65
CA GLN A 111 5.73 7.08 -11.87
C GLN A 111 4.55 7.95 -12.32
N ARG A 112 3.33 7.39 -12.35
CA ARG A 112 2.11 8.16 -12.65
C ARG A 112 1.92 9.34 -11.69
N ASN A 113 2.18 9.15 -10.40
CA ASN A 113 2.08 10.22 -9.41
C ASN A 113 3.14 11.31 -9.62
N LYS A 114 4.36 10.97 -10.07
CA LYS A 114 5.40 11.94 -10.44
C LYS A 114 5.00 12.73 -11.69
N ALA A 115 4.48 12.07 -12.71
CA ALA A 115 3.99 12.73 -13.92
C ALA A 115 2.85 13.71 -13.61
N LYS A 116 1.91 13.33 -12.75
CA LYS A 116 0.84 14.23 -12.25
C LYS A 116 1.36 15.47 -11.52
N LYS A 117 2.57 15.39 -10.93
CA LYS A 117 3.24 16.52 -10.27
C LYS A 117 4.01 17.41 -11.26
N GLY A 118 3.88 17.20 -12.56
CA GLY A 118 4.55 17.99 -13.59
C GLY A 118 6.01 17.61 -13.84
N VAL A 119 6.49 16.48 -13.29
CA VAL A 119 7.83 15.96 -13.60
C VAL A 119 7.82 15.41 -15.02
N ARG A 120 8.47 16.12 -15.95
CA ARG A 120 8.44 15.97 -17.43
C ARG A 120 8.85 14.59 -17.98
N PHE A 121 9.28 13.65 -17.15
CA PHE A 121 9.74 12.33 -17.57
C PHE A 121 8.67 11.24 -17.34
N TYR A 122 7.59 11.29 -18.12
CA TYR A 122 6.67 10.15 -18.24
C TYR A 122 7.18 9.24 -19.36
N THR A 123 7.96 8.21 -19.01
CA THR A 123 8.13 7.05 -19.89
C THR A 123 6.97 6.10 -19.60
N PRO A 124 5.96 5.96 -20.48
CA PRO A 124 5.02 4.85 -20.34
C PRO A 124 5.84 3.55 -20.26
N PRO A 125 5.42 2.57 -19.43
CA PRO A 125 6.14 1.29 -19.36
C PRO A 125 6.31 0.73 -20.78
N ARG A 126 7.52 0.26 -21.12
CA ARG A 126 7.84 -0.19 -22.49
C ARG A 126 6.83 -1.25 -22.92
N THR A 127 6.02 -0.92 -23.92
CA THR A 127 4.91 -1.73 -24.41
C THR A 127 5.34 -3.02 -25.12
N HIS A 128 6.63 -3.19 -25.43
CA HIS A 128 7.15 -4.30 -26.26
C HIS A 128 7.15 -5.71 -25.62
N GLU A 129 6.78 -5.87 -24.35
CA GLU A 129 6.74 -7.20 -23.68
C GLU A 129 5.33 -7.61 -23.24
N LEU A 130 4.33 -6.75 -23.44
CA LEU A 130 2.94 -7.14 -23.29
C LEU A 130 2.48 -7.82 -24.59
N LYS A 131 2.83 -9.11 -24.75
CA LYS A 131 1.78 -10.03 -25.23
C LYS A 131 0.73 -10.09 -24.13
N PHE A 132 -0.09 -9.05 -24.03
CA PHE A 132 -1.35 -9.14 -23.31
C PHE A 132 -2.18 -10.14 -24.11
N GLN A 133 -1.95 -11.42 -23.83
CA GLN A 133 -2.87 -12.50 -24.14
C GLN A 133 -4.14 -12.12 -23.40
N SER A 134 -4.98 -11.30 -24.04
CA SER A 134 -6.32 -11.07 -23.56
C SER A 134 -6.91 -12.46 -23.37
N ARG A 135 -7.25 -12.83 -22.13
CA ARG A 135 -8.05 -14.03 -21.83
C ARG A 135 -9.48 -13.91 -22.37
N LEU A 136 -9.68 -13.11 -23.41
CA LEU A 136 -10.90 -13.05 -24.18
C LEU A 136 -10.56 -13.79 -25.48
N PRO A 137 -11.25 -14.91 -25.80
CA PRO A 137 -11.05 -15.55 -27.08
C PRO A 137 -11.31 -14.51 -28.17
N LEU A 138 -10.37 -14.37 -29.11
CA LEU A 138 -10.59 -13.58 -30.32
C LEU A 138 -11.83 -14.17 -30.99
N ARG A 139 -12.92 -13.40 -31.03
CA ARG A 139 -14.15 -13.78 -31.71
C ARG A 139 -13.79 -13.93 -33.19
N GLN A 140 -13.65 -15.16 -33.65
CA GLN A 140 -13.42 -15.45 -35.05
C GLN A 140 -14.67 -14.98 -35.81
N SER A 141 -14.53 -13.93 -36.62
CA SER A 141 -15.52 -13.53 -37.61
C SER A 141 -15.46 -14.53 -38.75
N GLN A 142 -16.53 -15.30 -38.93
CA GLN A 142 -16.85 -15.96 -40.20
C GLN A 142 -17.31 -14.92 -41.21
#